data_AF-A0A558C3B4-F1
#
_entry.id   AF-A0A558C3B4-F1
#
_cell.length_a   1.000
_cell.length_b   1.000
_cell.length_c   1.000
_cell.angle_alpha   90.00
_cell.angle_beta   90.00
_cell.angle_gamma   90.00
#
_symmetry.space_group_name_H-M   'P 1'
#
loop_
_entity.id
_entity.type
_entity.pdbx_description
1 polymer ?
#
loop_
_entity_poly.entity_id
_entity_poly.type
_entity_poly.pdbx_seq_one_letter_code
_entity_poly.pdbx_strand_id
1 'polypeptide(L)'
;MSLQKLFLGSLGALPSLLAPVMSYGQSPELTMEIYSSNMMALTNSQLNRAMLDESIRRNKARSGGRATPSAAAKAASAAAPQLRYTATTAMRRTAAEQFARRQPGTTPATVSKFAAMFGPSGSADYGPLYAKLLPGSGLQDNNVADAFAACLVATYRVAHGEVPGGTILPAGPTAAVRQQFAPTAAHVLAGRPASVAAQLGELLKLQTVLVSVGAQGTDEAKTAAFRRGVATRFQQLFKIDVNALTLSERGLVKRAGAGAKTAPAATDGARSAPAAPGTAVGAQWFFRARSNAYGGLTFEPVALLASGQYCDVGEGPLESLDLAADRAQRPSAWGTWRKNGSAFVLTDAKGRPNSYELGSGSWFPAYAAGAVPLKRAYKNASGGSVGGATSLVISKLNFVDASHFTEGANGGVMTANAAGGSRRSASGTYRLQGHTLTLTYADGRTVRKSFAIGAKGTPARPSNDLLFIGGDAYTDE
;
A
#
# COMPACT_ATOMS: atom_id res chain seq x y z
N MET A 1 50.97 63.28 15.75
CA MET A 1 50.24 63.67 14.53
C MET A 1 50.42 62.53 13.54
N SER A 2 49.39 61.79 13.15
CA SER A 2 48.38 62.14 12.13
C SER A 2 48.97 62.16 10.71
N LEU A 3 48.35 61.60 9.66
CA LEU A 3 47.03 60.94 9.48
C LEU A 3 47.01 60.25 8.08
N GLN A 4 46.25 59.14 7.89
CA GLN A 4 45.51 58.70 6.67
C GLN A 4 46.21 58.70 5.26
N LYS A 5 45.98 57.79 4.28
CA LYS A 5 44.94 56.77 3.91
C LYS A 5 45.68 55.59 3.19
N LEU A 6 45.26 54.32 3.11
CA LEU A 6 44.03 53.56 3.45
C LEU A 6 42.87 53.56 2.40
N PHE A 7 42.98 52.78 1.31
CA PHE A 7 41.95 51.85 0.73
C PHE A 7 42.30 51.31 -0.69
N LEU A 8 42.48 49.98 -0.81
CA LEU A 8 42.28 49.06 -1.97
C LEU A 8 43.00 47.74 -1.59
N GLY A 9 42.48 46.52 -1.73
CA GLY A 9 41.14 46.05 -2.10
C GLY A 9 41.15 44.51 -2.12
N SER A 10 40.91 43.86 -0.97
CA SER A 10 41.05 42.40 -0.80
C SER A 10 39.78 41.63 -1.15
N LEU A 11 39.68 41.09 -2.37
CA LEU A 11 38.71 40.02 -2.67
C LEU A 11 39.22 38.70 -2.06
N GLY A 12 38.83 38.44 -0.81
CA GLY A 12 38.99 37.13 -0.20
C GLY A 12 37.98 36.14 -0.78
N ALA A 13 38.45 35.22 -1.62
CA ALA A 13 37.63 34.09 -2.07
C ALA A 13 37.30 33.18 -0.88
N LEU A 14 36.03 33.17 -0.45
CA LEU A 14 35.52 32.19 0.51
C LEU A 14 35.52 30.80 -0.16
N PRO A 15 36.28 29.80 0.34
CA PRO A 15 36.19 28.45 -0.17
C PRO A 15 34.82 27.88 0.17
N SER A 16 34.11 27.36 -0.83
CA SER A 16 32.78 26.77 -0.67
C SER A 16 32.87 25.47 0.12
N LEU A 17 32.69 25.54 1.45
CA LEU A 17 32.72 24.41 2.39
C LEU A 17 31.46 23.52 2.32
N LEU A 18 30.97 23.25 1.10
CA LEU A 18 30.06 22.15 0.80
C LEU A 18 30.88 21.06 0.11
N ALA A 19 31.62 20.29 0.91
CA ALA A 19 32.22 19.05 0.44
C ALA A 19 31.12 18.14 -0.13
N PRO A 20 31.33 17.48 -1.28
CA PRO A 20 30.34 16.57 -1.84
C PRO A 20 30.06 15.47 -0.81
N VAL A 21 28.84 15.45 -0.28
CA VAL A 21 28.37 14.40 0.63
C VAL A 21 28.54 13.08 -0.11
N MET A 22 29.35 12.18 0.47
CA MET A 22 29.91 10.98 -0.18
C MET A 22 29.06 10.45 -1.33
N SER A 23 29.61 10.55 -2.54
CA SER A 23 29.11 9.85 -3.72
C SER A 23 29.30 8.34 -3.51
N TYR A 24 28.42 7.74 -2.71
CA TYR A 24 28.13 6.32 -2.85
C TYR A 24 27.67 6.16 -4.29
N GLY A 25 28.43 5.40 -5.08
CA GLY A 25 28.10 5.06 -6.47
C GLY A 25 26.91 4.11 -6.56
N GLN A 26 25.77 4.53 -6.01
CA GLN A 26 24.50 3.86 -6.16
C GLN A 26 24.05 4.05 -7.60
N SER A 27 23.71 2.98 -8.29
CA SER A 27 22.93 3.13 -9.52
C SER A 27 21.55 3.67 -9.10
N PRO A 28 21.12 4.89 -9.49
CA PRO A 28 19.78 5.39 -9.17
C PRO A 28 18.67 4.42 -9.56
N GLU A 29 18.92 3.59 -10.56
CA GLU A 29 18.07 2.48 -11.00
C GLU A 29 17.74 1.52 -9.85
N LEU A 30 18.71 1.23 -8.96
CA LEU A 30 18.50 0.34 -7.82
C LEU A 30 17.61 1.01 -6.78
N THR A 31 17.88 2.27 -6.44
CA THR A 31 17.06 3.02 -5.48
C THR A 31 15.67 3.29 -6.07
N MET A 32 15.54 3.48 -7.38
CA MET A 32 14.25 3.55 -8.07
C MET A 32 13.52 2.21 -8.09
N GLU A 33 14.15 1.08 -8.39
CA GLU A 33 13.51 -0.24 -8.43
C GLU A 33 13.07 -0.70 -7.02
N ILE A 34 13.97 -0.51 -6.04
CA ILE A 34 13.69 -0.78 -4.62
C ILE A 34 12.62 0.15 -4.11
N TYR A 35 12.62 1.44 -4.44
CA TYR A 35 11.55 2.33 -4.02
C TYR A 35 10.26 2.13 -4.83
N SER A 36 10.36 1.64 -6.07
CA SER A 36 9.21 1.51 -6.96
C SER A 36 8.23 0.43 -6.50
N SER A 37 8.78 -0.63 -5.91
CA SER A 37 8.09 -1.88 -5.60
C SER A 37 7.53 -1.96 -4.16
N ASN A 38 7.63 -0.88 -3.36
CA ASN A 38 7.95 -1.07 -1.93
C ASN A 38 7.20 -0.16 -0.93
N MET A 39 5.99 0.31 -1.27
CA MET A 39 5.17 1.07 -0.32
C MET A 39 3.74 0.51 -0.18
N MET A 40 3.62 -0.81 -0.05
CA MET A 40 2.34 -1.46 0.31
C MET A 40 2.37 -2.27 1.60
N ALA A 41 3.54 -2.54 2.17
CA ALA A 41 3.69 -3.43 3.33
C ALA A 41 4.39 -2.78 4.54
N LEU A 42 4.68 -1.48 4.49
CA LEU A 42 5.08 -0.71 5.67
C LEU A 42 3.86 -0.18 6.43
N THR A 43 3.70 -0.71 7.64
CA THR A 43 2.80 -0.24 8.69
C THR A 43 1.32 -0.44 8.39
N ASN A 44 0.58 -1.01 9.36
CA ASN A 44 -0.89 -1.15 9.31
C ASN A 44 -1.53 0.05 8.58
N SER A 45 -2.18 -0.16 7.43
CA SER A 45 -2.77 0.97 6.68
C SER A 45 -3.76 1.75 7.54
N GLN A 46 -4.44 1.06 8.47
CA GLN A 46 -5.28 1.64 9.53
C GLN A 46 -4.55 2.62 10.44
N LEU A 47 -3.28 2.37 10.75
CA LEU A 47 -2.48 3.16 11.67
C LEU A 47 -2.13 4.49 11.01
N ASN A 48 -1.53 4.45 9.83
CA ASN A 48 -1.23 5.64 9.02
C ASN A 48 -2.50 6.41 8.63
N ARG A 49 -3.57 5.70 8.29
CA ARG A 49 -4.88 6.29 7.96
C ARG A 49 -5.55 6.91 9.18
N ALA A 50 -5.68 6.21 10.31
CA ALA A 50 -6.26 6.76 11.53
C ALA A 50 -5.43 7.96 12.02
N MET A 51 -4.10 7.93 11.86
CA MET A 51 -3.24 9.06 12.17
C MET A 51 -3.57 10.33 11.38
N LEU A 52 -4.07 10.17 10.15
CA LEU A 52 -4.37 11.23 9.19
C LEU A 52 -5.84 11.65 9.12
N ASP A 53 -6.77 10.69 9.10
CA ASP A 53 -8.22 10.95 9.19
C ASP A 53 -8.53 11.72 10.49
N GLU A 54 -7.90 11.37 11.62
CA GLU A 54 -8.06 12.05 12.91
C GLU A 54 -7.35 13.42 12.98
N SER A 55 -6.22 13.61 12.31
CA SER A 55 -5.55 14.93 12.27
C SER A 55 -6.34 15.91 11.39
N ILE A 56 -6.89 15.45 10.27
CA ILE A 56 -7.79 16.22 9.40
C ILE A 56 -9.11 16.53 10.12
N ARG A 57 -9.71 15.55 10.82
CA ARG A 57 -10.92 15.76 11.62
C ARG A 57 -10.72 16.83 12.69
N ARG A 58 -9.59 16.80 13.42
CA ARG A 58 -9.26 17.81 14.43
C ARG A 58 -8.96 19.19 13.86
N ASN A 59 -8.29 19.26 12.70
CA ASN A 59 -8.09 20.53 11.99
C ASN A 59 -9.44 21.14 11.53
N LYS A 60 -10.36 20.32 10.99
CA LYS A 60 -11.71 20.76 10.62
C LYS A 60 -12.53 21.20 11.83
N ALA A 61 -12.43 20.51 12.96
CA ALA A 61 -13.07 20.91 14.21
C ALA A 61 -12.54 22.25 14.74
N ARG A 62 -11.21 22.50 14.66
CA ARG A 62 -10.60 23.77 15.04
C ARG A 62 -11.06 24.96 14.19
N SER A 63 -11.39 24.76 12.91
CA SER A 63 -11.99 25.79 12.06
C SER A 63 -13.50 26.01 12.28
N GLY A 64 -14.17 25.15 13.04
CA GLY A 64 -15.64 25.09 13.12
C GLY A 64 -16.30 25.79 14.33
N GLY A 65 -15.54 26.52 15.14
CA GLY A 65 -16.04 27.11 16.39
C GLY A 65 -15.72 26.28 17.64
N ARG A 66 -15.66 26.96 18.78
CA ARG A 66 -14.98 26.50 20.00
C ARG A 66 -15.86 25.61 20.88
N ALA A 67 -16.00 24.33 20.52
CA ALA A 67 -16.60 23.34 21.42
C ALA A 67 -15.68 23.08 22.64
N THR A 68 -16.18 23.35 23.85
CA THR A 68 -15.49 23.05 25.11
C THR A 68 -15.48 21.54 25.36
N PRO A 69 -14.32 20.92 25.66
CA PRO A 69 -14.27 19.48 25.96
C PRO A 69 -14.96 19.15 27.28
N SER A 70 -15.77 18.09 27.29
CA SER A 70 -16.46 17.59 28.49
C SER A 70 -15.48 17.14 29.58
N ALA A 71 -15.81 17.43 30.83
CA ALA A 71 -15.00 17.11 32.00
C ALA A 71 -14.70 15.60 32.15
N ALA A 72 -15.56 14.73 31.63
CA ALA A 72 -15.38 13.27 31.66
C ALA A 72 -14.10 12.80 30.95
N ALA A 73 -13.60 13.54 29.95
CA ALA A 73 -12.36 13.21 29.24
C ALA A 73 -11.09 13.50 30.07
N LYS A 74 -11.20 14.16 31.23
CA LYS A 74 -10.07 14.63 32.04
C LYS A 74 -9.58 13.61 33.09
N ALA A 75 -10.38 12.60 33.42
CA ALA A 75 -10.10 11.64 34.50
C ALA A 75 -9.22 10.44 34.08
N ALA A 76 -9.17 10.10 32.79
CA ALA A 76 -8.34 9.01 32.27
C ALA A 76 -6.89 9.47 32.04
N SER A 77 -6.17 9.81 33.11
CA SER A 77 -4.74 10.13 33.08
C SER A 77 -3.89 8.86 32.90
N ALA A 78 -4.09 8.16 31.79
CA ALA A 78 -3.17 7.10 31.35
C ALA A 78 -1.77 7.69 31.15
N ALA A 79 -0.74 6.96 31.57
CA ALA A 79 0.65 7.39 31.42
C ALA A 79 0.92 7.80 29.96
N ALA A 80 1.52 8.98 29.77
CA ALA A 80 1.75 9.53 28.44
C ALA A 80 2.52 8.50 27.57
N PRO A 81 2.01 8.15 26.38
CA PRO A 81 2.56 7.05 25.60
C PRO A 81 4.01 7.33 25.21
N GLN A 82 4.88 6.32 25.40
CA GLN A 82 6.31 6.43 25.12
C GLN A 82 6.55 6.48 23.60
N LEU A 83 6.57 7.70 23.05
CA LEU A 83 6.97 7.98 21.67
C LEU A 83 8.49 7.90 21.46
N ARG A 84 9.27 8.03 22.54
CA ARG A 84 10.71 7.86 22.53
C ARG A 84 11.08 6.39 22.68
N TYR A 85 12.18 6.00 22.03
CA TYR A 85 12.75 4.67 22.11
C TYR A 85 14.28 4.73 22.06
N THR A 86 14.97 3.59 22.14
CA THR A 86 16.43 3.50 21.98
C THR A 86 16.75 2.75 20.68
N ALA A 87 17.34 3.43 19.70
CA ALA A 87 17.64 2.86 18.39
C ALA A 87 18.92 2.00 18.46
N THR A 88 18.80 0.68 18.30
CA THR A 88 19.96 -0.24 18.30
C THR A 88 20.31 -0.69 16.87
N THR A 89 21.58 -1.01 16.61
CA THR A 89 22.03 -1.55 15.31
C THR A 89 21.30 -2.84 14.93
N ALA A 90 20.96 -3.67 15.91
CA ALA A 90 20.14 -4.87 15.70
C ALA A 90 18.74 -4.54 15.18
N MET A 91 18.05 -3.57 15.79
CA MET A 91 16.75 -3.10 15.30
C MET A 91 16.84 -2.53 13.88
N ARG A 92 17.92 -1.80 13.55
CA ARG A 92 18.11 -1.23 12.20
C ARG A 92 18.25 -2.32 11.14
N ARG A 93 19.05 -3.36 11.43
CA ARG A 93 19.14 -4.56 10.58
C ARG A 93 17.79 -5.25 10.44
N THR A 94 17.06 -5.47 11.53
CA THR A 94 15.71 -6.07 11.47
C THR A 94 14.72 -5.22 10.66
N ALA A 95 14.77 -3.89 10.78
CA ALA A 95 13.93 -2.99 9.98
C ALA A 95 14.24 -3.11 8.48
N ALA A 96 15.52 -3.14 8.11
CA ALA A 96 15.96 -3.38 6.74
C ALA A 96 15.56 -4.77 6.21
N GLU A 97 15.77 -5.84 6.98
CA GLU A 97 15.33 -7.19 6.59
C GLU A 97 13.81 -7.29 6.39
N GLN A 98 13.04 -6.73 7.32
CA GLN A 98 11.57 -6.70 7.21
C GLN A 98 11.13 -5.92 5.97
N PHE A 99 11.78 -4.79 5.69
CA PHE A 99 11.55 -3.99 4.50
C PHE A 99 11.87 -4.76 3.22
N ALA A 100 13.01 -5.47 3.16
CA ALA A 100 13.43 -6.29 2.03
C ALA A 100 12.46 -7.45 1.73
N ARG A 101 12.06 -8.21 2.76
CA ARG A 101 11.13 -9.35 2.64
C ARG A 101 9.71 -8.96 2.21
N ARG A 102 9.35 -7.69 2.34
CA ARG A 102 8.00 -7.16 2.13
C ARG A 102 7.77 -6.54 0.76
N GLN A 103 8.69 -6.78 -0.18
CA GLN A 103 8.67 -6.22 -1.53
C GLN A 103 7.92 -7.15 -2.51
N PRO A 104 6.66 -6.88 -2.87
CA PRO A 104 5.99 -7.63 -3.93
C PRO A 104 6.62 -7.28 -5.29
N GLY A 105 7.04 -8.30 -6.05
CA GLY A 105 7.51 -8.15 -7.44
C GLY A 105 8.96 -7.71 -7.62
N THR A 106 9.74 -7.46 -6.56
CA THR A 106 11.20 -7.27 -6.71
C THR A 106 11.89 -8.57 -7.05
N THR A 107 12.89 -8.49 -7.92
CA THR A 107 13.73 -9.65 -8.24
C THR A 107 14.57 -10.08 -7.02
N PRO A 108 14.93 -11.37 -6.90
CA PRO A 108 15.87 -11.82 -5.87
C PRO A 108 17.22 -11.07 -5.90
N ALA A 109 17.66 -10.62 -7.07
CA ALA A 109 18.86 -9.80 -7.21
C ALA A 109 18.72 -8.43 -6.52
N THR A 110 17.54 -7.81 -6.62
CA THR A 110 17.24 -6.50 -6.02
C THR A 110 17.11 -6.61 -4.50
N VAL A 111 16.48 -7.68 -4.00
CA VAL A 111 16.46 -8.01 -2.56
C VAL A 111 17.88 -8.25 -2.04
N SER A 112 18.71 -9.02 -2.76
CA SER A 112 20.10 -9.26 -2.40
C SER A 112 20.95 -7.99 -2.38
N LYS A 113 20.79 -7.10 -3.38
CA LYS A 113 21.47 -5.78 -3.40
C LYS A 113 21.04 -4.89 -2.24
N PHE A 114 19.75 -4.88 -1.88
CA PHE A 114 19.28 -4.15 -0.72
C PHE A 114 19.86 -4.72 0.59
N ALA A 115 19.88 -6.06 0.73
CA ALA A 115 20.46 -6.74 1.89
C ALA A 115 21.99 -6.53 2.00
N ALA A 116 22.71 -6.50 0.87
CA ALA A 116 24.13 -6.14 0.82
C ALA A 116 24.41 -4.66 1.15
N MET A 117 23.39 -3.80 1.14
CA MET A 117 23.51 -2.40 1.50
C MET A 117 23.11 -2.15 2.96
N PHE A 118 21.90 -2.55 3.35
CA PHE A 118 21.29 -2.23 4.66
C PHE A 118 21.04 -3.45 5.57
N GLY A 119 21.30 -4.67 5.10
CA GLY A 119 21.10 -5.91 5.86
C GLY A 119 22.20 -6.22 6.87
N PRO A 120 22.21 -7.43 7.48
CA PRO A 120 23.14 -7.78 8.56
C PRO A 120 24.63 -7.67 8.19
N SER A 121 24.96 -8.01 6.94
CA SER A 121 26.31 -7.92 6.35
C SER A 121 26.53 -6.64 5.54
N GLY A 122 25.53 -5.75 5.47
CA GLY A 122 25.60 -4.53 4.68
C GLY A 122 26.48 -3.44 5.28
N SER A 123 27.10 -2.63 4.43
CA SER A 123 28.02 -1.56 4.83
C SER A 123 27.34 -0.22 5.14
N ALA A 124 26.08 -0.03 4.76
CA ALA A 124 25.33 1.20 4.96
C ALA A 124 24.37 1.08 6.15
N ASP A 125 24.78 1.59 7.31
CA ASP A 125 23.83 1.91 8.37
C ASP A 125 23.02 3.15 7.94
N TYR A 126 21.69 3.02 7.80
CA TYR A 126 20.83 4.15 7.46
C TYR A 126 20.64 5.13 8.63
N GLY A 127 21.00 4.76 9.87
CA GLY A 127 20.91 5.64 11.05
C GLY A 127 21.74 6.92 10.87
N PRO A 128 23.05 6.84 10.59
CA PRO A 128 23.88 7.98 10.23
C PRO A 128 23.39 8.78 9.02
N LEU A 129 22.76 8.14 8.02
CA LEU A 129 22.16 8.84 6.88
C LEU A 129 20.93 9.64 7.30
N TYR A 130 20.03 9.04 8.10
CA TYR A 130 18.85 9.69 8.64
C TYR A 130 19.23 10.87 9.55
N ALA A 131 20.22 10.67 10.44
CA ALA A 131 20.73 11.70 11.33
C ALA A 131 21.26 12.95 10.58
N LYS A 132 21.81 12.79 9.36
CA LYS A 132 22.22 13.92 8.50
C LYS A 132 21.06 14.72 7.91
N LEU A 133 19.84 14.18 7.90
CA LEU A 133 18.63 14.88 7.41
C LEU A 133 17.98 15.77 8.49
N LEU A 134 18.27 15.49 9.77
CA LEU A 134 17.65 16.16 10.92
C LEU A 134 18.12 17.59 11.27
N PRO A 135 19.35 18.05 10.97
CA PRO A 135 19.79 19.39 11.36
C PRO A 135 18.83 20.50 10.90
N GLY A 136 18.49 21.40 11.82
CA GLY A 136 17.50 22.46 11.59
C GLY A 136 16.03 22.02 11.68
N SER A 137 15.68 20.74 11.48
CA SER A 137 14.28 20.28 11.42
C SER A 137 13.52 20.34 12.77
N GLY A 138 14.23 20.44 13.89
CA GLY A 138 13.66 20.35 15.25
C GLY A 138 13.22 18.94 15.68
N LEU A 139 13.47 17.92 14.85
CA LEU A 139 13.12 16.52 15.10
C LEU A 139 14.22 15.77 15.86
N GLN A 140 13.80 14.79 16.66
CA GLN A 140 14.69 13.88 17.39
C GLN A 140 14.83 12.55 16.64
N ASP A 141 16.04 12.00 16.58
CA ASP A 141 16.27 10.69 15.94
C ASP A 141 15.43 9.60 16.60
N ASN A 142 15.40 9.57 17.93
CA ASN A 142 14.87 8.43 18.68
C ASN A 142 13.38 8.58 19.08
N ASN A 143 12.57 9.22 18.24
CA ASN A 143 11.15 9.46 18.47
C ASN A 143 10.31 9.09 17.24
N VAL A 144 9.31 8.21 17.44
CA VAL A 144 8.47 7.67 16.35
C VAL A 144 7.56 8.72 15.70
N ALA A 145 7.09 9.72 16.45
CA ALA A 145 6.29 10.81 15.88
C ALA A 145 7.15 11.76 15.04
N ASP A 146 8.41 11.92 15.43
CA ASP A 146 9.39 12.73 14.72
C ASP A 146 9.83 12.01 13.42
N ALA A 147 10.09 10.69 13.49
CA ALA A 147 10.34 9.86 12.31
C ALA A 147 9.15 9.84 11.33
N PHE A 148 7.91 9.83 11.83
CA PHE A 148 6.72 9.93 10.98
C PHE A 148 6.63 11.30 10.29
N ALA A 149 6.91 12.39 11.01
CA ALA A 149 6.91 13.73 10.44
C ALA A 149 8.00 13.91 9.36
N ALA A 150 9.23 13.44 9.63
CA ALA A 150 10.32 13.42 8.66
C ALA A 150 9.91 12.66 7.37
N CYS A 151 9.31 11.48 7.54
CA CYS A 151 8.87 10.64 6.42
C CYS A 151 7.81 11.34 5.56
N LEU A 152 6.78 11.94 6.18
CA LEU A 152 5.74 12.68 5.47
C LEU A 152 6.30 13.90 4.73
N VAL A 153 7.18 14.68 5.36
CA VAL A 153 7.78 15.87 4.75
C VAL A 153 8.69 15.50 3.59
N ALA A 154 9.61 14.55 3.77
CA ALA A 154 10.48 14.09 2.69
C ALA A 154 9.66 13.56 1.50
N THR A 155 8.62 12.75 1.77
CA THR A 155 7.74 12.21 0.72
C THR A 155 6.98 13.31 -0.02
N TYR A 156 6.40 14.29 0.70
CA TYR A 156 5.73 15.44 0.08
C TYR A 156 6.68 16.25 -0.81
N ARG A 157 7.88 16.57 -0.32
CA ARG A 157 8.81 17.47 -0.99
C ARG A 157 9.44 16.83 -2.21
N VAL A 158 9.82 15.56 -2.11
CA VAL A 158 10.25 14.79 -3.29
C VAL A 158 9.12 14.68 -4.31
N ALA A 159 7.88 14.37 -3.91
CA ALA A 159 6.75 14.32 -4.85
C ALA A 159 6.54 15.64 -5.63
N HIS A 160 6.80 16.80 -5.00
CA HIS A 160 6.73 18.13 -5.60
C HIS A 160 8.03 18.56 -6.34
N GLY A 161 9.06 17.72 -6.34
CA GLY A 161 10.34 18.01 -7.01
C GLY A 161 11.27 18.97 -6.27
N GLU A 162 11.09 19.14 -4.97
CA GLU A 162 11.88 20.05 -4.13
C GLU A 162 13.22 19.44 -3.62
N VAL A 163 13.98 18.78 -4.49
CA VAL A 163 15.43 18.46 -4.34
C VAL A 163 16.00 18.16 -5.74
N PRO A 164 17.26 18.55 -6.07
CA PRO A 164 18.44 18.53 -5.19
C PRO A 164 18.92 19.91 -4.66
N GLY A 165 19.74 19.89 -3.59
CA GLY A 165 20.46 21.05 -3.06
C GLY A 165 19.85 21.76 -1.84
N GLY A 166 18.53 21.67 -1.66
CA GLY A 166 17.83 22.26 -0.50
C GLY A 166 17.76 21.34 0.74
N THR A 167 17.66 21.92 1.93
CA THR A 167 17.45 21.20 3.20
C THR A 167 16.15 20.40 3.15
N ILE A 168 16.21 19.07 3.10
CA ILE A 168 15.01 18.23 2.86
C ILE A 168 13.93 18.35 3.94
N LEU A 169 14.30 18.60 5.20
CA LEU A 169 13.40 18.77 6.35
C LEU A 169 13.43 20.22 6.88
N PRO A 170 12.68 21.18 6.27
CA PRO A 170 12.71 22.58 6.69
C PRO A 170 12.09 22.76 8.08
N ALA A 171 12.75 23.54 8.94
CA ALA A 171 12.47 23.72 10.37
C ALA A 171 10.98 23.88 10.72
N GLY A 172 10.40 25.03 10.37
CA GLY A 172 9.03 25.42 10.72
C GLY A 172 7.97 24.44 10.21
N PRO A 173 7.91 24.14 8.89
CA PRO A 173 6.91 23.23 8.36
C PRO A 173 7.06 21.80 8.88
N THR A 174 8.29 21.33 9.13
CA THR A 174 8.52 19.98 9.69
C THR A 174 8.07 19.90 11.15
N ALA A 175 8.37 20.91 11.97
CA ALA A 175 7.87 21.00 13.33
C ALA A 175 6.33 21.10 13.37
N ALA A 176 5.72 21.80 12.42
CA ALA A 176 4.26 21.92 12.31
C ALA A 176 3.59 20.60 11.89
N VAL A 177 4.16 19.84 10.94
CA VAL A 177 3.72 18.46 10.64
C VAL A 177 3.86 17.58 11.89
N ARG A 178 4.97 17.65 12.60
CA ARG A 178 5.18 16.91 13.85
C ARG A 178 4.10 17.22 14.89
N GLN A 179 3.75 18.49 15.09
CA GLN A 179 2.63 18.88 15.98
C GLN A 179 1.27 18.36 15.50
N GLN A 180 1.01 18.33 14.19
CA GLN A 180 -0.23 17.83 13.60
C GLN A 180 -0.45 16.32 13.83
N PHE A 181 0.62 15.52 13.81
CA PHE A 181 0.53 14.05 13.85
C PHE A 181 0.96 13.39 15.16
N ALA A 182 1.83 14.02 15.97
CA ALA A 182 2.29 13.44 17.24
C ALA A 182 1.15 13.02 18.20
N PRO A 183 0.06 13.79 18.37
CA PRO A 183 -1.06 13.37 19.21
C PRO A 183 -1.78 12.11 18.68
N THR A 184 -1.78 11.86 17.36
CA THR A 184 -2.35 10.61 16.85
C THR A 184 -1.37 9.44 16.91
N ALA A 185 -0.06 9.67 16.74
CA ALA A 185 0.97 8.67 17.02
C ALA A 185 0.87 8.18 18.48
N ALA A 186 0.71 9.13 19.41
CA ALA A 186 0.47 8.88 20.83
C ALA A 186 -0.77 8.00 21.06
N HIS A 187 -1.92 8.37 20.49
CA HIS A 187 -3.17 7.60 20.63
C HIS A 187 -3.04 6.17 20.08
N VAL A 188 -2.43 6.02 18.90
CA VAL A 188 -2.20 4.73 18.24
C VAL A 188 -1.31 3.78 19.05
N LEU A 189 -0.28 4.33 19.70
CA LEU A 189 0.72 3.58 20.47
C LEU A 189 0.33 3.42 21.95
N ALA A 190 -0.78 4.01 22.38
CA ALA A 190 -1.31 3.82 23.73
C ALA A 190 -1.58 2.32 23.99
N GLY A 191 -1.06 1.80 25.10
CA GLY A 191 -1.15 0.38 25.45
C GLY A 191 -0.34 -0.57 24.57
N ARG A 192 0.49 -0.09 23.63
CA ARG A 192 1.40 -0.93 22.84
C ARG A 192 2.75 -1.08 23.54
N PRO A 193 3.42 -2.24 23.44
CA PRO A 193 4.80 -2.40 23.92
C PRO A 193 5.75 -1.41 23.25
N ALA A 194 6.74 -0.91 23.99
CA ALA A 194 7.72 0.05 23.47
C ALA A 194 8.48 -0.45 22.23
N SER A 195 8.67 -1.78 22.11
CA SER A 195 9.25 -2.42 20.93
C SER A 195 8.47 -2.17 19.63
N VAL A 196 7.15 -1.96 19.70
CA VAL A 196 6.31 -1.64 18.53
C VAL A 196 6.58 -0.21 18.05
N ALA A 197 6.65 0.75 18.97
CA ALA A 197 7.01 2.13 18.66
C ALA A 197 8.43 2.21 18.07
N ALA A 198 9.35 1.43 18.64
CA ALA A 198 10.74 1.35 18.23
C ALA A 198 10.92 0.75 16.82
N GLN A 199 10.23 -0.36 16.50
CA GLN A 199 10.21 -0.94 15.16
C GLN A 199 9.59 0.00 14.13
N LEU A 200 8.47 0.66 14.47
CA LEU A 200 7.81 1.62 13.59
C LEU A 200 8.72 2.83 13.29
N GLY A 201 9.37 3.39 14.30
CA GLY A 201 10.31 4.50 14.14
C GLY A 201 11.44 4.15 13.17
N GLU A 202 12.06 2.98 13.35
CA GLU A 202 13.16 2.52 12.49
C GLU A 202 12.75 2.27 11.03
N LEU A 203 11.57 1.71 10.78
CA LEU A 203 11.03 1.54 9.42
C LEU A 203 10.76 2.90 8.75
N LEU A 204 10.24 3.89 9.50
CA LEU A 204 9.98 5.25 9.00
C LEU A 204 11.28 6.00 8.69
N LYS A 205 12.34 5.82 9.50
CA LYS A 205 13.67 6.36 9.20
C LYS A 205 14.24 5.82 7.90
N LEU A 206 14.26 4.49 7.75
CA LEU A 206 14.74 3.82 6.55
C LEU A 206 13.99 4.31 5.31
N GLN A 207 12.66 4.38 5.37
CA GLN A 207 11.84 4.94 4.29
C GLN A 207 12.22 6.41 3.98
N THR A 208 12.41 7.25 5.01
CA THR A 208 12.82 8.66 4.83
C THR A 208 14.17 8.76 4.12
N VAL A 209 15.15 7.94 4.50
CA VAL A 209 16.46 7.89 3.84
C VAL A 209 16.32 7.47 2.38
N LEU A 210 15.55 6.43 2.08
CA LEU A 210 15.40 5.94 0.71
C LEU A 210 14.68 6.93 -0.22
N VAL A 211 13.66 7.62 0.29
CA VAL A 211 13.02 8.75 -0.42
C VAL A 211 14.03 9.85 -0.72
N SER A 212 14.83 10.22 0.29
CA SER A 212 15.80 11.32 0.21
C SER A 212 16.93 11.02 -0.76
N VAL A 213 17.51 9.82 -0.68
CA VAL A 213 18.63 9.37 -1.52
C VAL A 213 18.17 9.12 -2.96
N GLY A 214 16.99 8.52 -3.17
CA GLY A 214 16.46 8.30 -4.52
C GLY A 214 16.19 9.59 -5.29
N ALA A 215 15.85 10.68 -4.59
CA ALA A 215 15.69 12.01 -5.17
C ALA A 215 17.02 12.73 -5.49
N GLN A 216 18.15 12.25 -4.94
CA GLN A 216 19.48 12.85 -5.15
C GLN A 216 20.27 12.18 -6.28
N GLY A 217 19.99 10.90 -6.57
CA GLY A 217 20.85 10.08 -7.45
C GLY A 217 20.54 10.14 -8.95
N THR A 218 19.48 10.82 -9.40
CA THR A 218 18.86 10.61 -10.72
C THR A 218 19.14 11.71 -11.75
N ASP A 219 19.22 11.35 -13.04
CA ASP A 219 19.01 12.30 -14.13
C ASP A 219 17.55 12.79 -14.14
N GLU A 220 17.28 13.99 -14.68
CA GLU A 220 15.97 14.66 -14.51
C GLU A 220 14.77 13.84 -15.03
N ALA A 221 14.97 13.01 -16.06
CA ALA A 221 13.93 12.12 -16.58
C ALA A 221 13.60 10.99 -15.59
N LYS A 222 14.62 10.36 -15.00
CA LYS A 222 14.46 9.39 -13.92
C LYS A 222 13.91 10.05 -12.65
N THR A 223 14.33 11.28 -12.32
CA THR A 223 13.75 12.09 -11.23
C THR A 223 12.24 12.26 -11.45
N ALA A 224 11.80 12.67 -12.64
CA ALA A 224 10.38 12.82 -12.96
C ALA A 224 9.57 11.51 -12.84
N ALA A 225 10.15 10.36 -13.17
CA ALA A 225 9.52 9.06 -12.94
C ALA A 225 9.45 8.69 -11.45
N PHE A 226 10.55 8.90 -10.71
CA PHE A 226 10.64 8.68 -9.28
C PHE A 226 9.62 9.52 -8.51
N ARG A 227 9.57 10.85 -8.75
CA ARG A 227 8.62 11.79 -8.13
C ARG A 227 7.16 11.38 -8.33
N ARG A 228 6.77 10.96 -9.53
CA ARG A 228 5.43 10.41 -9.80
C ARG A 228 5.18 9.12 -9.03
N GLY A 229 6.16 8.23 -8.93
CA GLY A 229 6.07 7.02 -8.10
C GLY A 229 5.89 7.33 -6.60
N VAL A 230 6.62 8.32 -6.07
CA VAL A 230 6.50 8.84 -4.70
C VAL A 230 5.07 9.36 -4.46
N ALA A 231 4.56 10.20 -5.36
CA ALA A 231 3.22 10.78 -5.27
C ALA A 231 2.11 9.71 -5.30
N THR A 232 2.16 8.79 -6.28
CA THR A 232 1.20 7.69 -6.42
C THR A 232 1.20 6.79 -5.18
N ARG A 233 2.36 6.48 -4.60
CA ARG A 233 2.47 5.67 -3.37
C ARG A 233 1.92 6.39 -2.15
N PHE A 234 2.19 7.68 -1.99
CA PHE A 234 1.58 8.49 -0.94
C PHE A 234 0.05 8.43 -1.03
N GLN A 235 -0.51 8.60 -2.24
CA GLN A 235 -1.94 8.46 -2.48
C GLN A 235 -2.46 7.04 -2.19
N GLN A 236 -1.73 6.00 -2.56
CA GLN A 236 -2.12 4.61 -2.29
C GLN A 236 -2.12 4.28 -0.79
N LEU A 237 -1.13 4.73 -0.03
CA LEU A 237 -1.02 4.48 1.42
C LEU A 237 -2.03 5.29 2.23
N PHE A 238 -1.99 6.61 2.03
CA PHE A 238 -2.71 7.56 2.88
C PHE A 238 -4.14 7.85 2.38
N LYS A 239 -4.48 7.41 1.16
CA LYS A 239 -5.72 7.75 0.43
C LYS A 239 -5.91 9.26 0.21
N ILE A 240 -4.81 10.01 0.26
CA ILE A 240 -4.77 11.46 0.01
C ILE A 240 -3.83 11.73 -1.14
N ASP A 241 -4.32 12.43 -2.17
CA ASP A 241 -3.47 12.97 -3.22
C ASP A 241 -2.51 14.01 -2.62
N VAL A 242 -1.21 13.73 -2.68
CA VAL A 242 -0.18 14.63 -2.16
C VAL A 242 -0.19 15.99 -2.87
N ASN A 243 -0.61 16.03 -4.14
CA ASN A 243 -0.72 17.26 -4.94
C ASN A 243 -1.90 18.14 -4.50
N ALA A 244 -2.89 17.55 -3.81
CA ALA A 244 -3.99 18.28 -3.17
C ALA A 244 -3.60 18.85 -1.80
N LEU A 245 -2.36 18.63 -1.35
CA LEU A 245 -1.80 19.21 -0.13
C LEU A 245 -0.84 20.37 -0.43
N THR A 246 -0.56 21.14 0.61
CA THR A 246 0.51 22.14 0.65
C THR A 246 1.19 22.02 2.02
N LEU A 247 2.52 21.93 2.02
CA LEU A 247 3.33 21.99 3.24
C LEU A 247 3.50 23.46 3.67
N SER A 248 3.29 23.74 4.94
CA SER A 248 3.24 25.11 5.49
C SER A 248 3.65 25.15 6.96
N GLU A 249 3.78 26.35 7.53
CA GLU A 249 3.93 26.57 8.98
C GLU A 249 2.76 26.06 9.84
N ARG A 250 1.68 25.56 9.22
CA ARG A 250 0.55 24.87 9.89
C ARG A 250 0.55 23.36 9.64
N GLY A 251 1.64 22.82 9.09
CA GLY A 251 1.79 21.42 8.69
C GLY A 251 1.27 21.19 7.27
N LEU A 252 0.76 19.98 7.02
CA LEU A 252 0.14 19.60 5.76
C LEU A 252 -1.32 20.05 5.75
N VAL A 253 -1.60 21.09 4.95
CA VAL A 253 -2.94 21.65 4.75
C VAL A 253 -3.46 21.29 3.36
N LYS A 254 -4.79 21.23 3.18
CA LYS A 254 -5.37 21.06 1.83
C LYS A 254 -5.12 22.34 1.01
N ARG A 255 -4.62 22.18 -0.22
CA ARG A 255 -4.39 23.30 -1.15
C ARG A 255 -5.72 23.98 -1.49
N ALA A 256 -5.77 25.31 -1.35
CA ALA A 256 -6.92 26.09 -1.80
C ALA A 256 -7.13 25.86 -3.31
N GLY A 257 -8.38 25.67 -3.74
CA GLY A 257 -8.71 25.32 -5.13
C GLY A 257 -8.75 23.81 -5.43
N ALA A 258 -8.03 22.94 -4.70
CA ALA A 258 -8.05 21.48 -4.90
C ALA A 258 -9.37 20.78 -4.49
N GLY A 259 -10.45 21.54 -4.34
CA GLY A 259 -11.82 21.06 -4.12
C GLY A 259 -12.71 21.14 -5.37
N ALA A 260 -12.38 22.00 -6.34
CA ALA A 260 -13.13 22.16 -7.57
C ALA A 260 -12.70 21.08 -8.60
N LYS A 261 -12.95 19.82 -8.27
CA LYS A 261 -12.98 18.77 -9.30
C LYS A 261 -14.25 19.02 -10.10
N THR A 262 -14.14 19.80 -11.18
CA THR A 262 -15.22 20.06 -12.12
C THR A 262 -15.82 18.72 -12.49
N ALA A 263 -17.07 18.49 -12.10
CA ALA A 263 -17.78 17.31 -12.55
C ALA A 263 -17.82 17.39 -14.08
N PRO A 264 -17.29 16.41 -14.83
CA PRO A 264 -17.45 16.42 -16.27
C PRO A 264 -18.95 16.44 -16.54
N ALA A 265 -19.40 17.41 -17.34
CA ALA A 265 -20.81 17.63 -17.60
C ALA A 265 -21.46 16.30 -17.99
N ALA A 266 -22.54 15.94 -17.30
CA ALA A 266 -23.26 14.71 -17.57
C ALA A 266 -23.89 14.83 -18.97
N THR A 267 -23.22 14.26 -19.96
CA THR A 267 -23.86 13.98 -21.24
C THR A 267 -24.91 12.90 -21.00
N ASP A 268 -26.18 13.31 -21.04
CA ASP A 268 -27.33 12.41 -21.03
C ASP A 268 -27.31 11.55 -22.30
N GLY A 269 -26.60 10.42 -22.22
CA GLY A 269 -26.44 9.46 -23.29
C GLY A 269 -26.99 8.09 -22.88
N ALA A 270 -28.06 7.68 -23.56
CA ALA A 270 -28.68 6.35 -23.53
C ALA A 270 -29.18 5.85 -22.14
N ARG A 271 -30.45 6.15 -21.84
CA ARG A 271 -31.26 5.38 -20.89
C ARG A 271 -31.56 4.00 -21.49
N SER A 272 -30.77 2.98 -21.15
CA SER A 272 -31.02 1.60 -21.57
C SER A 272 -32.31 1.02 -20.97
N ALA A 273 -32.99 0.20 -21.76
CA ALA A 273 -34.26 -0.46 -21.48
C ALA A 273 -34.21 -1.45 -20.29
N PRO A 274 -35.37 -1.87 -19.71
CA PRO A 274 -35.37 -2.78 -18.57
C PRO A 274 -34.83 -4.17 -18.94
N ALA A 275 -33.99 -4.71 -18.06
CA ALA A 275 -33.30 -5.98 -18.31
C ALA A 275 -34.25 -7.18 -18.15
N ALA A 276 -34.27 -8.05 -19.16
CA ALA A 276 -34.74 -9.42 -19.03
C ALA A 276 -33.79 -10.21 -18.08
N PRO A 277 -34.27 -11.28 -17.40
CA PRO A 277 -33.42 -12.16 -16.60
C PRO A 277 -32.43 -12.92 -17.50
N GLY A 278 -31.24 -12.36 -17.66
CA GLY A 278 -30.17 -12.94 -18.47
C GLY A 278 -29.28 -13.90 -17.68
N THR A 279 -28.93 -15.03 -18.27
CA THR A 279 -27.81 -15.87 -17.80
C THR A 279 -26.49 -15.12 -18.00
N ALA A 280 -25.50 -15.35 -17.12
CA ALA A 280 -24.21 -14.65 -17.17
C ALA A 280 -23.25 -15.10 -18.30
N VAL A 281 -23.77 -15.78 -19.32
CA VAL A 281 -23.00 -16.23 -20.49
C VAL A 281 -22.47 -15.00 -21.23
N GLY A 282 -21.16 -15.00 -21.53
CA GLY A 282 -20.50 -13.88 -22.22
C GLY A 282 -20.11 -12.70 -21.31
N ALA A 283 -20.19 -12.82 -19.99
CA ALA A 283 -19.64 -11.83 -19.07
C ALA A 283 -18.12 -11.63 -19.28
N GLN A 284 -17.64 -10.39 -19.19
CA GLN A 284 -16.21 -10.09 -19.25
C GLN A 284 -15.61 -10.14 -17.84
N TRP A 285 -14.56 -10.92 -17.63
CA TRP A 285 -13.94 -11.12 -16.33
C TRP A 285 -12.67 -10.28 -16.16
N PHE A 286 -12.53 -9.69 -14.99
CA PHE A 286 -11.38 -8.87 -14.60
C PHE A 286 -10.99 -9.16 -13.15
N PHE A 287 -9.74 -8.90 -12.79
CA PHE A 287 -9.30 -8.77 -11.41
C PHE A 287 -9.19 -7.30 -11.02
N ARG A 288 -9.75 -6.99 -9.85
CA ARG A 288 -9.67 -5.71 -9.16
C ARG A 288 -8.75 -5.85 -7.96
N ALA A 289 -7.68 -5.07 -7.92
CA ALA A 289 -6.83 -5.00 -6.74
C ALA A 289 -7.49 -4.09 -5.68
N ARG A 290 -7.67 -4.59 -4.46
CA ARG A 290 -8.14 -3.82 -3.30
C ARG A 290 -7.13 -3.86 -2.17
N SER A 291 -7.02 -2.74 -1.47
CA SER A 291 -6.27 -2.69 -0.21
C SER A 291 -7.20 -3.16 0.90
N ASN A 292 -6.85 -4.26 1.56
CA ASN A 292 -7.62 -4.80 2.66
C ASN A 292 -7.43 -3.97 3.93
N ALA A 293 -8.20 -4.28 4.97
CA ALA A 293 -8.18 -3.54 6.22
C ALA A 293 -6.80 -3.51 6.89
N TYR A 294 -5.90 -4.44 6.62
CA TYR A 294 -4.56 -4.54 7.23
C TYR A 294 -3.45 -3.94 6.35
N GLY A 295 -3.79 -3.44 5.15
CA GLY A 295 -2.84 -2.88 4.18
C GLY A 295 -2.34 -3.87 3.14
N GLY A 296 -2.63 -5.17 3.31
CA GLY A 296 -2.38 -6.17 2.27
C GLY A 296 -3.17 -5.88 1.00
N LEU A 297 -2.64 -6.31 -0.14
CA LEU A 297 -3.33 -6.29 -1.41
C LEU A 297 -4.13 -7.59 -1.57
N THR A 298 -5.42 -7.50 -1.84
CA THR A 298 -6.27 -8.62 -2.24
C THR A 298 -6.74 -8.41 -3.68
N PHE A 299 -6.87 -9.51 -4.44
CA PHE A 299 -7.43 -9.47 -5.78
C PHE A 299 -8.84 -10.06 -5.75
N GLU A 300 -9.82 -9.26 -6.15
CA GLU A 300 -11.23 -9.63 -6.24
C GLU A 300 -11.60 -9.72 -7.72
N PRO A 301 -12.12 -10.85 -8.22
CA PRO A 301 -12.63 -10.90 -9.58
C PRO A 301 -14.00 -10.26 -9.67
N VAL A 302 -14.19 -9.58 -10.79
CA VAL A 302 -15.40 -8.85 -11.13
C VAL A 302 -15.84 -9.32 -12.50
N ALA A 303 -17.09 -9.73 -12.62
CA ALA A 303 -17.72 -10.01 -13.90
C ALA A 303 -18.54 -8.80 -14.35
N LEU A 304 -18.24 -8.29 -15.54
CA LEU A 304 -19.00 -7.25 -16.22
C LEU A 304 -20.04 -7.91 -17.14
N LEU A 305 -21.31 -7.73 -16.82
CA LEU A 305 -22.43 -8.29 -17.58
C LEU A 305 -22.82 -7.36 -18.73
N ALA A 306 -23.30 -7.93 -19.84
CA ALA A 306 -23.76 -7.18 -21.01
C ALA A 306 -24.93 -6.20 -20.70
N SER A 307 -25.66 -6.42 -19.60
CA SER A 307 -26.71 -5.52 -19.09
C SER A 307 -26.20 -4.19 -18.52
N GLY A 308 -24.89 -3.95 -18.48
CA GLY A 308 -24.28 -2.81 -17.79
C GLY A 308 -24.24 -2.96 -16.26
N GLN A 309 -24.55 -4.16 -15.75
CA GLN A 309 -24.36 -4.51 -14.33
C GLN A 309 -23.04 -5.23 -14.12
N TYR A 310 -22.44 -5.09 -12.94
CA TYR A 310 -21.32 -5.92 -12.52
C TYR A 310 -21.63 -6.62 -11.21
N CYS A 311 -20.96 -7.76 -10.99
CA CYS A 311 -20.94 -8.45 -9.70
C CYS A 311 -19.51 -8.83 -9.30
N ASP A 312 -19.20 -8.67 -8.02
CA ASP A 312 -18.04 -9.25 -7.37
C ASP A 312 -18.29 -10.77 -7.22
N VAL A 313 -17.49 -11.58 -7.91
CA VAL A 313 -17.75 -13.03 -8.05
C VAL A 313 -17.45 -13.74 -6.73
N GLY A 314 -18.41 -14.54 -6.26
CA GLY A 314 -18.32 -15.31 -5.01
C GLY A 314 -17.82 -16.75 -5.22
N GLU A 315 -18.22 -17.65 -4.30
CA GLU A 315 -17.78 -19.05 -4.32
C GLU A 315 -18.33 -19.84 -5.51
N GLY A 316 -19.63 -19.73 -5.79
CA GLY A 316 -20.29 -20.47 -6.87
C GLY A 316 -19.88 -20.00 -8.27
N PRO A 317 -19.86 -20.88 -9.27
CA PRO A 317 -19.62 -20.51 -10.66
C PRO A 317 -20.74 -19.61 -11.19
N LEU A 318 -20.34 -18.57 -11.92
CA LEU A 318 -21.24 -17.52 -12.40
C LEU A 318 -22.27 -18.05 -13.42
N GLU A 319 -21.89 -19.08 -14.18
CA GLU A 319 -22.70 -19.68 -15.25
C GLU A 319 -23.94 -20.42 -14.73
N SER A 320 -24.00 -20.78 -13.45
CA SER A 320 -25.20 -21.35 -12.79
C SER A 320 -25.68 -20.51 -11.61
N LEU A 321 -25.32 -19.23 -11.57
CA LEU A 321 -25.78 -18.30 -10.54
C LEU A 321 -27.13 -17.69 -10.94
N ASP A 322 -28.15 -17.84 -10.09
CA ASP A 322 -29.35 -17.00 -10.19
C ASP A 322 -28.94 -15.57 -9.81
N LEU A 323 -28.81 -14.71 -10.83
CA LEU A 323 -28.35 -13.34 -10.68
C LEU A 323 -29.33 -12.48 -9.88
N ALA A 324 -30.63 -12.80 -9.89
CA ALA A 324 -31.63 -12.06 -9.13
C ALA A 324 -31.58 -12.44 -7.65
N ALA A 325 -31.52 -13.74 -7.36
CA ALA A 325 -31.39 -14.25 -5.99
C ALA A 325 -30.06 -13.84 -5.36
N ASP A 326 -28.93 -13.97 -6.09
CA ASP A 326 -27.62 -13.56 -5.59
C ASP A 326 -27.55 -12.05 -5.32
N ARG A 327 -28.15 -11.22 -6.20
CA ARG A 327 -28.24 -9.77 -5.97
C ARG A 327 -29.11 -9.41 -4.76
N ALA A 328 -30.18 -10.17 -4.49
CA ALA A 328 -31.00 -10.00 -3.29
C ALA A 328 -30.25 -10.40 -2.01
N GLN A 329 -29.44 -11.46 -2.06
CA GLN A 329 -28.66 -11.95 -0.92
C GLN A 329 -27.37 -11.13 -0.66
N ARG A 330 -26.70 -10.67 -1.72
CA ARG A 330 -25.41 -9.96 -1.66
C ARG A 330 -25.49 -8.57 -2.33
N PRO A 331 -26.43 -7.67 -1.96
CA PRO A 331 -26.65 -6.41 -2.69
C PRO A 331 -25.42 -5.50 -2.77
N SER A 332 -24.49 -5.60 -1.81
CA SER A 332 -23.22 -4.85 -1.79
C SER A 332 -22.15 -5.38 -2.76
N ALA A 333 -22.28 -6.61 -3.25
CA ALA A 333 -21.41 -7.20 -4.26
C ALA A 333 -21.78 -6.77 -5.69
N TRP A 334 -22.90 -6.05 -5.85
CA TRP A 334 -23.45 -5.66 -7.15
C TRP A 334 -23.33 -4.15 -7.39
N GLY A 335 -23.30 -3.78 -8.67
CA GLY A 335 -23.30 -2.39 -9.10
C GLY A 335 -23.56 -2.24 -10.60
N THR A 336 -23.31 -1.06 -11.14
CA THR A 336 -23.34 -0.80 -12.59
C THR A 336 -21.96 -0.46 -13.10
N TRP A 337 -21.69 -0.75 -14.37
CA TRP A 337 -20.45 -0.37 -15.02
C TRP A 337 -20.71 0.31 -16.36
N ARG A 338 -19.77 1.14 -16.79
CA ARG A 338 -19.70 1.67 -18.14
C ARG A 338 -18.24 1.82 -18.58
N LYS A 339 -17.99 1.75 -19.88
CA LYS A 339 -16.69 2.10 -20.46
C LYS A 339 -16.64 3.61 -20.73
N ASN A 340 -15.55 4.26 -20.37
CA ASN A 340 -15.29 5.68 -20.61
C ASN A 340 -13.87 5.83 -21.18
N GLY A 341 -13.76 5.90 -22.51
CA GLY A 341 -12.46 5.82 -23.20
C GLY A 341 -11.75 4.48 -22.92
N SER A 342 -10.54 4.55 -22.36
CA SER A 342 -9.74 3.40 -21.92
C SER A 342 -10.15 2.84 -20.55
N ALA A 343 -10.93 3.57 -19.76
CA ALA A 343 -11.28 3.21 -18.39
C ALA A 343 -12.64 2.50 -18.28
N PHE A 344 -12.75 1.61 -17.30
CA PHE A 344 -13.99 1.02 -16.83
C PHE A 344 -14.43 1.75 -15.55
N VAL A 345 -15.61 2.37 -15.57
CA VAL A 345 -16.17 3.06 -14.41
C VAL A 345 -17.22 2.16 -13.77
N LEU A 346 -16.89 1.63 -12.58
CA LEU A 346 -17.77 0.79 -11.77
C LEU A 346 -18.41 1.65 -10.67
N THR A 347 -19.73 1.74 -10.66
CA THR A 347 -20.54 2.43 -9.66
C THR A 347 -21.12 1.40 -8.69
N ASP A 348 -20.70 1.45 -7.44
CA ASP A 348 -21.12 0.47 -6.43
C ASP A 348 -22.59 0.65 -5.99
N ALA A 349 -23.11 -0.28 -5.19
CA ALA A 349 -24.45 -0.22 -4.60
C ALA A 349 -24.73 1.03 -3.74
N LYS A 350 -23.73 1.85 -3.43
CA LYS A 350 -23.86 3.14 -2.72
C LYS A 350 -23.78 4.34 -3.67
N GLY A 351 -23.83 4.11 -4.98
CA GLY A 351 -23.72 5.14 -6.01
C GLY A 351 -22.31 5.72 -6.20
N ARG A 352 -21.26 5.08 -5.67
CA ARG A 352 -19.89 5.62 -5.70
C ARG A 352 -19.15 5.13 -6.94
N PRO A 353 -18.76 6.02 -7.88
CA PRO A 353 -18.02 5.63 -9.07
C PRO A 353 -16.53 5.42 -8.77
N ASN A 354 -15.97 4.33 -9.27
CA ASN A 354 -14.57 3.98 -9.21
C ASN A 354 -14.08 3.74 -10.64
N SER A 355 -13.00 4.41 -11.05
CA SER A 355 -12.46 4.34 -12.41
C SER A 355 -11.24 3.42 -12.46
N TYR A 356 -11.22 2.50 -13.41
CA TYR A 356 -10.21 1.47 -13.55
C TYR A 356 -9.64 1.44 -14.97
N GLU A 357 -8.36 1.75 -15.12
CA GLU A 357 -7.66 1.65 -16.40
C GLU A 357 -6.99 0.28 -16.55
N LEU A 358 -7.15 -0.31 -17.74
CA LEU A 358 -6.56 -1.60 -18.06
C LEU A 358 -5.03 -1.53 -18.01
N GLY A 359 -4.40 -2.39 -17.21
CA GLY A 359 -2.94 -2.43 -17.09
C GLY A 359 -2.36 -1.45 -16.06
N SER A 360 -3.19 -0.72 -15.32
CA SER A 360 -2.77 0.14 -14.18
C SER A 360 -2.22 -0.61 -12.96
N GLY A 361 -2.15 -1.94 -13.01
CA GLY A 361 -1.87 -2.82 -11.88
C GLY A 361 -3.04 -2.99 -10.90
N SER A 362 -4.02 -2.09 -10.91
CA SER A 362 -5.24 -2.19 -10.10
C SER A 362 -6.41 -2.87 -10.82
N TRP A 363 -6.31 -3.04 -12.14
CA TRP A 363 -7.32 -3.65 -12.99
C TRP A 363 -6.69 -4.35 -14.19
N PHE A 364 -6.99 -5.62 -14.37
CA PHE A 364 -6.47 -6.45 -15.46
C PHE A 364 -7.46 -7.56 -15.83
N PRO A 365 -7.42 -8.10 -17.08
CA PRO A 365 -8.29 -9.20 -17.49
C PRO A 365 -8.10 -10.43 -16.60
N ALA A 366 -9.17 -11.20 -16.45
CA ALA A 366 -9.15 -12.53 -15.86
C ALA A 366 -9.65 -13.53 -16.91
N TYR A 367 -8.94 -14.64 -17.07
CA TYR A 367 -9.14 -15.58 -18.17
C TYR A 367 -9.78 -16.89 -17.71
N ALA A 368 -10.52 -17.52 -18.60
CA ALA A 368 -11.06 -18.87 -18.40
C ALA A 368 -9.94 -19.93 -18.31
N ALA A 369 -10.31 -21.13 -17.85
CA ALA A 369 -9.43 -22.28 -17.92
C ALA A 369 -8.98 -22.61 -19.36
N GLY A 370 -7.79 -23.19 -19.48
CA GLY A 370 -7.18 -23.51 -20.78
C GLY A 370 -6.40 -22.35 -21.41
N ALA A 371 -6.52 -21.11 -20.90
CA ALA A 371 -5.76 -19.97 -21.41
C ALA A 371 -4.23 -20.11 -21.22
N VAL A 372 -3.81 -20.80 -20.16
CA VAL A 372 -2.45 -21.33 -19.93
C VAL A 372 -2.55 -22.60 -19.07
N PRO A 373 -1.58 -23.53 -19.16
CA PRO A 373 -1.50 -24.68 -18.25
C PRO A 373 -1.40 -24.26 -16.78
N LEU A 374 -1.98 -25.03 -15.88
CA LEU A 374 -1.82 -24.80 -14.44
C LEU A 374 -0.43 -25.23 -13.95
N LYS A 375 0.07 -24.57 -12.90
CA LYS A 375 1.24 -25.05 -12.15
C LYS A 375 0.83 -26.17 -11.21
N ARG A 376 1.82 -26.93 -10.73
CA ARG A 376 1.62 -28.07 -9.83
C ARG A 376 1.08 -27.65 -8.45
N ALA A 377 1.46 -26.48 -7.94
CA ALA A 377 1.14 -26.06 -6.58
C ALA A 377 0.71 -24.59 -6.54
N TYR A 378 -0.23 -24.29 -5.66
CA TYR A 378 -0.78 -22.97 -5.41
C TYR A 378 -1.06 -22.79 -3.92
N LYS A 379 -0.85 -21.56 -3.42
CA LYS A 379 -1.15 -21.19 -2.03
C LYS A 379 -2.00 -19.93 -1.97
N ASN A 380 -3.01 -19.95 -1.10
CA ASN A 380 -3.65 -18.77 -0.56
C ASN A 380 -3.17 -18.63 0.89
N ALA A 381 -2.59 -17.47 1.22
CA ALA A 381 -2.23 -17.10 2.58
C ALA A 381 -3.24 -16.06 3.08
N SER A 382 -4.31 -16.52 3.72
CA SER A 382 -5.28 -15.65 4.38
C SER A 382 -4.90 -15.49 5.86
N GLY A 383 -4.95 -14.27 6.38
CA GLY A 383 -4.52 -13.99 7.74
C GLY A 383 -5.18 -12.75 8.30
N GLY A 384 -5.48 -12.79 9.59
CA GLY A 384 -6.19 -11.73 10.30
C GLY A 384 -5.88 -11.74 11.78
N SER A 385 -6.03 -10.58 12.43
CA SER A 385 -5.93 -10.48 13.88
C SER A 385 -7.31 -10.44 14.51
N VAL A 386 -7.56 -11.34 15.45
CA VAL A 386 -8.80 -11.47 16.23
C VAL A 386 -8.41 -11.52 17.70
N GLY A 387 -8.94 -10.60 18.52
CA GLY A 387 -8.70 -10.58 19.97
C GLY A 387 -7.23 -10.40 20.40
N GLY A 388 -6.34 -9.91 19.53
CA GLY A 388 -4.90 -9.80 19.81
C GLY A 388 -4.08 -11.05 19.46
N ALA A 389 -4.73 -12.14 19.05
CA ALA A 389 -4.05 -13.25 18.38
C ALA A 389 -3.86 -12.91 16.88
N THR A 390 -2.85 -13.52 16.26
CA THR A 390 -2.70 -13.55 14.79
C THR A 390 -3.05 -14.94 14.33
N SER A 391 -4.08 -15.07 13.49
CA SER A 391 -4.36 -16.31 12.78
C SER A 391 -3.82 -16.22 11.36
N LEU A 392 -3.16 -17.29 10.93
CA LEU A 392 -2.70 -17.49 9.56
C LEU A 392 -3.23 -18.84 9.08
N VAL A 393 -4.03 -18.81 8.01
CA VAL A 393 -4.51 -20.00 7.31
C VAL A 393 -3.84 -20.02 5.95
N ILE A 394 -2.92 -20.98 5.78
CA ILE A 394 -2.32 -21.26 4.48
C ILE A 394 -3.09 -22.43 3.86
N SER A 395 -3.94 -22.12 2.90
CA SER A 395 -4.62 -23.12 2.06
C SER A 395 -3.76 -23.40 0.84
N LYS A 396 -3.28 -24.64 0.70
CA LYS A 396 -2.56 -25.12 -0.48
C LYS A 396 -3.47 -25.96 -1.36
N LEU A 397 -3.34 -25.81 -2.67
CA LEU A 397 -3.97 -26.66 -3.66
C LEU A 397 -2.89 -27.13 -4.65
N ASN A 398 -2.72 -28.44 -4.78
CA ASN A 398 -1.81 -29.04 -5.74
C ASN A 398 -2.61 -29.73 -6.84
N PHE A 399 -2.33 -29.40 -8.10
CA PHE A 399 -2.77 -30.15 -9.26
C PHE A 399 -1.69 -31.20 -9.55
N VAL A 400 -1.97 -32.45 -9.20
CA VAL A 400 -1.00 -33.56 -9.25
C VAL A 400 -0.70 -33.95 -10.70
N ASP A 401 -1.75 -33.99 -11.51
CA ASP A 401 -1.74 -34.17 -12.96
C ASP A 401 -2.91 -33.38 -13.58
N ALA A 402 -3.29 -33.67 -14.83
CA ALA A 402 -4.37 -32.99 -15.54
C ALA A 402 -5.79 -33.26 -14.99
N SER A 403 -5.93 -34.19 -14.03
CA SER A 403 -7.20 -34.72 -13.53
C SER A 403 -7.25 -34.91 -12.01
N HIS A 404 -6.13 -35.03 -11.30
CA HIS A 404 -6.09 -35.24 -9.85
C HIS A 404 -5.58 -34.02 -9.07
N PHE A 405 -6.12 -33.81 -7.87
CA PHE A 405 -5.68 -32.74 -6.97
C PHE A 405 -5.49 -33.20 -5.52
N THR A 406 -4.71 -32.45 -4.75
CA THR A 406 -4.71 -32.48 -3.28
C THR A 406 -4.89 -31.08 -2.72
N GLU A 407 -5.68 -30.96 -1.66
CA GLU A 407 -5.93 -29.72 -0.92
C GLU A 407 -5.36 -29.89 0.49
N GLY A 408 -4.60 -28.92 0.98
CA GLY A 408 -3.91 -28.97 2.27
C GLY A 408 -4.01 -27.65 3.01
N ALA A 409 -4.80 -27.60 4.08
CA ALA A 409 -4.92 -26.42 4.93
C ALA A 409 -4.01 -26.56 6.16
N ASN A 410 -3.09 -25.61 6.32
CA ASN A 410 -2.34 -25.39 7.56
C ASN A 410 -2.93 -24.15 8.26
N GLY A 411 -3.79 -24.37 9.26
CA GLY A 411 -4.36 -23.30 10.06
C GLY A 411 -3.60 -23.16 11.38
N GLY A 412 -2.98 -22.00 11.60
CA GLY A 412 -2.26 -21.66 12.82
C GLY A 412 -2.88 -20.47 13.57
N VAL A 413 -2.88 -20.53 14.89
CA VAL A 413 -3.19 -19.39 15.78
C VAL A 413 -1.98 -19.14 16.67
N MET A 414 -1.46 -17.90 16.63
CA MET A 414 -0.38 -17.45 17.49
C MET A 414 -0.88 -16.40 18.48
N THR A 415 -0.63 -16.65 19.76
CA THR A 415 -0.78 -15.72 20.87
C THR A 415 0.59 -15.44 21.49
N ALA A 416 0.68 -14.52 22.45
CA ALA A 416 1.94 -14.24 23.14
C ALA A 416 2.51 -15.47 23.90
N ASN A 417 1.65 -16.40 24.33
CA ASN A 417 2.02 -17.51 25.23
C ASN A 417 1.78 -18.92 24.66
N ALA A 418 1.19 -19.04 23.47
CA ALA A 418 0.87 -20.32 22.85
C ALA A 418 0.74 -20.23 21.32
N ALA A 419 1.18 -21.29 20.64
CA ALA A 419 0.92 -21.53 19.21
C ALA A 419 0.20 -22.87 19.04
N GLY A 420 -0.96 -22.85 18.39
CA GLY A 420 -1.73 -24.05 18.04
C GLY A 420 -1.85 -24.19 16.52
N GLY A 421 -1.74 -25.42 16.02
CA GLY A 421 -1.81 -25.71 14.58
C GLY A 421 -2.73 -26.90 14.29
N SER A 422 -3.50 -26.79 13.20
CA SER A 422 -4.29 -27.90 12.66
C SER A 422 -3.93 -28.13 11.19
N ARG A 423 -3.92 -29.40 10.79
CA ARG A 423 -3.73 -29.85 9.41
C ARG A 423 -4.99 -30.55 8.94
N ARG A 424 -5.50 -30.16 7.78
CA ARG A 424 -6.54 -30.91 7.05
C ARG A 424 -6.04 -31.15 5.64
N SER A 425 -6.14 -32.40 5.18
CA SER A 425 -5.80 -32.80 3.82
C SER A 425 -6.99 -33.47 3.16
N ALA A 426 -7.29 -33.09 1.92
CA ALA A 426 -8.27 -33.72 1.07
C ALA A 426 -7.67 -33.99 -0.31
N SER A 427 -8.28 -34.90 -1.07
CA SER A 427 -7.86 -35.24 -2.42
C SER A 427 -9.05 -35.69 -3.25
N GLY A 428 -8.84 -35.76 -4.56
CA GLY A 428 -9.86 -36.21 -5.50
C GLY A 428 -9.48 -35.91 -6.94
N THR A 429 -10.48 -35.92 -7.82
CA THR A 429 -10.35 -35.48 -9.21
C THR A 429 -10.90 -34.08 -9.40
N TYR A 430 -10.42 -33.38 -10.42
CA TYR A 430 -10.91 -32.06 -10.80
C TYR A 430 -11.21 -31.98 -12.30
N ARG A 431 -12.11 -31.06 -12.66
CA ARG A 431 -12.41 -30.69 -14.04
C ARG A 431 -12.54 -29.19 -14.15
N LEU A 432 -11.93 -28.63 -15.18
CA LEU A 432 -12.05 -27.21 -15.53
C LEU A 432 -12.94 -27.06 -16.76
N GLN A 433 -13.83 -26.06 -16.75
CA GLN A 433 -14.65 -25.70 -17.91
C GLN A 433 -15.04 -24.22 -17.80
N GLY A 434 -14.59 -23.39 -18.75
CA GLY A 434 -14.88 -21.94 -18.71
C GLY A 434 -14.34 -21.29 -17.43
N HIS A 435 -15.23 -20.65 -16.68
CA HIS A 435 -14.95 -20.08 -15.36
C HIS A 435 -15.48 -20.96 -14.20
N THR A 436 -15.62 -22.27 -14.43
CA THR A 436 -15.96 -23.27 -13.41
C THR A 436 -14.79 -24.23 -13.15
N LEU A 437 -14.45 -24.42 -11.87
CA LEU A 437 -13.69 -25.56 -11.35
C LEU A 437 -14.65 -26.51 -10.64
N THR A 438 -14.71 -27.77 -11.06
CA THR A 438 -15.42 -28.84 -10.37
C THR A 438 -14.39 -29.71 -9.64
N LEU A 439 -14.58 -29.92 -8.35
CA LEU A 439 -13.78 -30.81 -7.50
C LEU A 439 -14.65 -31.99 -7.07
N THR A 440 -14.26 -33.20 -7.43
CA THR A 440 -14.89 -34.45 -6.99
C THR A 440 -13.95 -35.10 -5.98
N TYR A 441 -14.28 -34.97 -4.70
CA TYR A 441 -13.47 -35.47 -3.59
C TYR A 441 -13.58 -36.99 -3.45
N ALA A 442 -12.58 -37.62 -2.83
CA ALA A 442 -12.56 -39.07 -2.60
C ALA A 442 -13.69 -39.60 -1.69
N ASP A 443 -14.38 -38.71 -0.96
CA ASP A 443 -15.60 -38.99 -0.17
C ASP A 443 -16.89 -39.04 -1.05
N GLY A 444 -16.75 -38.86 -2.37
CA GLY A 444 -17.87 -38.79 -3.33
C GLY A 444 -18.52 -37.40 -3.44
N ARG A 445 -18.15 -36.43 -2.60
CA ARG A 445 -18.70 -35.07 -2.61
C ARG A 445 -18.19 -34.32 -3.83
N THR A 446 -19.11 -33.73 -4.58
CA THR A 446 -18.78 -32.83 -5.70
C THR A 446 -19.02 -31.37 -5.30
N VAL A 447 -18.03 -30.51 -5.51
CA VAL A 447 -18.13 -29.05 -5.28
C VAL A 447 -17.82 -28.33 -6.59
N ARG A 448 -18.64 -27.35 -6.96
CA ARG A 448 -18.39 -26.45 -8.10
C ARG A 448 -18.04 -25.07 -7.58
N LYS A 449 -16.88 -24.56 -7.98
CA LYS A 449 -16.37 -23.24 -7.63
C LYS A 449 -16.21 -22.37 -8.87
N SER A 450 -16.33 -21.06 -8.71
CA SER A 450 -15.84 -20.09 -9.68
C SER A 450 -14.33 -20.23 -9.88
N PHE A 451 -13.86 -19.96 -11.10
CA PHE A 451 -12.47 -20.13 -11.50
C PHE A 451 -12.02 -19.02 -12.45
N ALA A 452 -10.84 -18.46 -12.24
CA ALA A 452 -10.19 -17.61 -13.22
C ALA A 452 -8.66 -17.63 -13.12
N ILE A 453 -7.99 -17.40 -14.26
CA ILE A 453 -6.54 -17.25 -14.39
C ILE A 453 -6.20 -15.75 -14.47
N GLY A 454 -5.17 -15.31 -13.75
CA GLY A 454 -4.69 -13.92 -13.76
C GLY A 454 -4.03 -13.50 -15.07
N ALA A 455 -3.51 -12.27 -15.07
CA ALA A 455 -2.76 -11.71 -16.21
C ALA A 455 -1.44 -11.11 -15.76
N LYS A 456 -0.46 -11.02 -16.68
CA LYS A 456 0.78 -10.27 -16.49
C LYS A 456 1.24 -9.55 -17.76
N GLY A 457 2.11 -8.56 -17.56
CA GLY A 457 2.75 -7.79 -18.63
C GLY A 457 1.85 -6.72 -19.27
N THR A 458 2.44 -5.99 -20.21
CA THR A 458 1.79 -4.95 -21.02
C THR A 458 2.16 -5.19 -22.48
N PRO A 459 1.22 -5.57 -23.38
CA PRO A 459 -0.19 -5.86 -23.09
C PRO A 459 -0.37 -7.06 -22.15
N ALA A 460 -1.48 -7.06 -21.41
CA ALA A 460 -1.81 -8.12 -20.47
C ALA A 460 -2.02 -9.45 -21.20
N ARG A 461 -1.29 -10.49 -20.78
CA ARG A 461 -1.41 -11.88 -21.27
C ARG A 461 -1.79 -12.80 -20.11
N PRO A 462 -2.48 -13.94 -20.36
CA PRO A 462 -2.81 -14.90 -19.32
C PRO A 462 -1.56 -15.35 -18.54
N SER A 463 -1.68 -15.47 -17.22
CA SER A 463 -0.61 -15.95 -16.35
C SER A 463 -1.11 -16.87 -15.26
N ASN A 464 -0.46 -18.03 -15.17
CA ASN A 464 -0.70 -19.03 -14.14
C ASN A 464 0.04 -18.72 -12.81
N ASP A 465 0.56 -17.51 -12.63
CA ASP A 465 1.15 -17.03 -11.36
C ASP A 465 0.08 -16.65 -10.31
N LEU A 466 -1.12 -16.29 -10.76
CA LEU A 466 -2.28 -15.93 -9.96
C LEU A 466 -3.49 -16.70 -10.46
N LEU A 467 -4.17 -17.41 -9.58
CA LEU A 467 -5.49 -18.01 -9.82
C LEU A 467 -6.52 -17.40 -8.89
N PHE A 468 -7.78 -17.56 -9.25
CA PHE A 468 -8.91 -17.41 -8.36
C PHE A 468 -9.75 -18.67 -8.35
N ILE A 469 -10.12 -19.10 -7.15
CA ILE A 469 -10.90 -20.31 -6.91
C ILE A 469 -11.92 -19.99 -5.82
N GLY A 470 -13.20 -19.92 -6.18
CA GLY A 470 -14.31 -19.91 -5.22
C GLY A 470 -14.30 -18.77 -4.20
N GLY A 471 -14.02 -17.53 -4.61
CA GLY A 471 -13.96 -16.37 -3.70
C GLY A 471 -12.54 -15.97 -3.29
N ASP A 472 -11.56 -16.86 -3.52
CA ASP A 472 -10.21 -16.73 -2.99
C ASP A 472 -9.14 -16.59 -4.08
N ALA A 473 -8.15 -15.72 -3.84
CA ALA A 473 -6.98 -15.55 -4.70
C ALA A 473 -5.83 -16.45 -4.23
N TYR A 474 -5.23 -17.19 -5.18
CA TYR A 474 -4.12 -18.11 -4.95
C TYR A 474 -2.92 -17.68 -5.80
N THR A 475 -1.72 -17.69 -5.23
CA THR A 475 -0.47 -17.48 -5.98
C THR A 475 0.30 -18.79 -6.13
N ASP A 476 1.27 -18.81 -7.05
CA ASP A 476 2.31 -19.85 -7.08
C ASP A 476 2.98 -20.06 -5.71
N GLU A 477 3.50 -21.25 -5.45
CA GLU A 477 4.17 -21.63 -4.18
C GLU A 477 5.66 -21.25 -4.14
#